data_AF-A0A352N9Y7-F1
#
_entry.id   AF-A0A352N9Y7-F1
#
_cell.length_a   1.000
_cell.length_b   1.000
_cell.length_c   1.000
_cell.angle_alpha   90.00
_cell.angle_beta   90.00
_cell.angle_gamma   90.00
#
_symmetry.space_group_name_H-M   'P 1'
#
loop_
_entity.id
_entity.type
_entity.pdbx_description
1 polymer ?
#
loop_
_entity_poly.entity_id
_entity_poly.type
_entity_poly.pdbx_seq_one_letter_code
_entity_poly.pdbx_strand_id
1 'polypeptide(L)'
;MQNKKFIRSLGLRLISIAFLTALSVAADEKPSSDALNKIRKDDVVAVCGDSITAGGYSLLIESYLSMCNKDVPVKTVKFGWPGDSMGSFWGRKCGAEPILSVHPSIVTLCYGMNDGGYKALGKDT
;
A
#
# COMPACT_ATOMS: atom_id res chain seq x y z
N MET A 1 1.78 8.36 57.90
CA MET A 1 1.37 9.22 56.75
C MET A 1 2.12 8.92 55.43
N GLN A 2 3.32 8.31 55.47
CA GLN A 2 4.11 7.95 54.27
C GLN A 2 3.49 6.85 53.37
N ASN A 3 2.87 5.81 53.94
CA ASN A 3 2.32 4.68 53.16
C ASN A 3 1.23 5.09 52.15
N LYS A 4 0.35 6.05 52.49
CA LYS A 4 -0.71 6.50 51.57
C LYS A 4 -0.17 7.26 50.35
N LYS A 5 0.95 7.97 50.50
CA LYS A 5 1.62 8.67 49.39
C LYS A 5 2.36 7.69 48.47
N PHE A 6 2.97 6.66 49.05
CA PHE A 6 3.64 5.59 48.30
C PHE A 6 2.64 4.77 47.46
N ILE A 7 1.52 4.35 48.06
CA ILE A 7 0.47 3.58 47.37
C ILE A 7 -0.16 4.39 46.24
N ARG A 8 -0.41 5.70 46.44
CA ARG A 8 -0.92 6.59 45.38
C ARG A 8 0.08 6.78 44.22
N SER A 9 1.35 6.96 44.54
CA SER A 9 2.42 7.08 43.52
C SER A 9 2.58 5.79 42.71
N LEU A 10 2.52 4.64 43.37
CA LEU A 10 2.58 3.33 42.72
C LEU A 10 1.35 3.08 41.83
N GLY A 11 0.15 3.42 42.30
CA GLY A 11 -1.08 3.33 41.51
C GLY A 11 -1.05 4.22 40.26
N LEU A 12 -0.58 5.47 40.38
CA LEU A 12 -0.46 6.38 39.23
C LEU A 12 0.53 5.85 38.18
N ARG A 13 1.67 5.30 38.61
CA ARG A 13 2.66 4.71 37.70
C ARG A 13 2.12 3.47 37.00
N LEU A 14 1.38 2.61 37.70
CA LEU A 14 0.75 1.44 37.09
C LEU A 14 -0.32 1.82 36.06
N ILE A 15 -1.11 2.86 36.32
CA ILE A 15 -2.10 3.39 35.35
C ILE A 15 -1.40 3.97 34.12
N SER A 16 -0.33 4.76 34.28
CA SER A 16 0.43 5.29 33.15
C SER A 16 1.11 4.20 32.33
N ILE A 17 1.66 3.16 32.97
CA ILE A 17 2.25 2.01 32.26
C ILE A 17 1.15 1.28 31.46
N ALA A 18 0.00 1.01 32.07
CA ALA A 18 -1.13 0.37 31.40
C ALA A 18 -1.62 1.20 30.19
N PHE A 19 -1.66 2.54 30.33
CA PHE A 19 -2.06 3.44 29.25
C PHE A 19 -1.02 3.47 28.11
N LEU A 20 0.27 3.50 28.42
CA LEU A 20 1.34 3.44 27.41
C LEU A 20 1.35 2.08 26.67
N THR A 21 1.10 0.98 27.38
CA THR A 21 1.02 -0.35 26.76
C THR A 21 -0.22 -0.48 25.86
N ALA A 22 -1.36 0.08 26.25
CA ALA A 22 -2.57 0.07 25.43
C ALA A 22 -2.39 0.91 24.14
N LEU A 23 -1.66 2.03 24.23
CA LEU A 23 -1.37 2.87 23.07
C LEU A 23 -0.42 2.18 22.06
N SER A 24 0.55 1.41 22.55
CA SER A 24 1.46 0.67 21.67
C SER A 24 0.80 -0.54 21.00
N VAL A 25 -0.14 -1.21 21.68
CA VAL A 25 -0.91 -2.33 21.09
C VAL A 25 -1.88 -1.86 20.01
N ALA A 26 -2.43 -0.65 20.13
CA ALA A 26 -3.28 -0.06 19.08
C ALA A 26 -2.51 0.32 17.80
N ALA A 27 -1.17 0.38 17.85
CA ALA A 27 -0.32 0.69 16.70
C ALA A 27 0.14 -0.56 15.93
N ASP A 28 -0.07 -1.77 16.47
CA ASP A 28 0.29 -3.04 15.84
C ASP A 28 -0.91 -3.63 15.07
N GLU A 29 -1.39 -2.90 14.06
CA GLU A 29 -2.24 -3.53 13.05
C GLU A 29 -1.36 -4.41 12.16
N LYS A 30 -1.24 -5.70 12.52
CA LYS A 30 -0.70 -6.73 11.61
C LYS A 30 -1.35 -6.55 10.23
N PRO A 31 -0.58 -6.46 9.13
CA PRO A 31 -1.17 -6.40 7.80
C PRO A 31 -1.92 -7.72 7.58
N SER A 32 -3.24 -7.64 7.65
CA SER A 32 -4.14 -8.76 7.43
C SER A 32 -3.94 -9.24 5.99
N SER A 33 -3.74 -10.55 5.83
CA SER A 33 -3.65 -11.23 4.54
C SER A 33 -4.92 -11.11 3.66
N ASP A 34 -5.95 -10.40 4.14
CA ASP A 34 -7.17 -10.02 3.41
C ASP A 34 -7.05 -8.67 2.66
N ALA A 35 -5.85 -8.11 2.46
CA ALA A 35 -5.68 -6.81 1.81
C ALA A 35 -6.39 -6.71 0.44
N LEU A 36 -6.49 -7.81 -0.31
CA LEU A 36 -7.25 -7.88 -1.57
C LEU A 36 -8.77 -7.95 -1.39
N ASN A 37 -9.25 -8.45 -0.23
CA ASN A 37 -10.68 -8.61 0.09
C ASN A 37 -11.33 -7.35 0.68
N LYS A 38 -10.58 -6.27 0.89
CA LYS A 38 -11.07 -5.07 1.59
C LYS A 38 -10.74 -3.77 0.85
N ILE A 39 -11.09 -3.70 -0.44
CA ILE A 39 -11.26 -2.39 -1.06
C ILE A 39 -12.43 -1.70 -0.36
N ARG A 40 -12.14 -0.56 0.26
CA ARG A 40 -13.06 0.25 1.07
C ARG A 40 -13.58 1.41 0.26
N LYS A 41 -14.58 2.08 0.84
CA LYS A 41 -15.08 3.34 0.34
C LYS A 41 -13.95 4.36 0.28
N ASP A 42 -13.90 5.10 -0.83
CA ASP A 42 -12.96 6.18 -1.08
C ASP A 42 -11.49 5.74 -1.24
N ASP A 43 -11.24 4.43 -1.39
CA ASP A 43 -9.90 3.95 -1.74
C ASP A 43 -9.45 4.47 -3.10
N VAL A 44 -8.16 4.83 -3.17
CA VAL A 44 -7.47 5.20 -4.40
C VAL A 44 -6.48 4.10 -4.75
N VAL A 45 -6.77 3.39 -5.84
CA VAL A 45 -5.96 2.27 -6.35
C VAL A 45 -5.06 2.75 -7.47
N ALA A 46 -3.76 2.87 -7.21
CA ALA A 46 -2.75 3.11 -8.25
C ALA A 46 -2.34 1.79 -8.90
N VAL A 47 -2.72 1.61 -10.17
CA VAL A 47 -2.41 0.42 -10.96
C VAL A 47 -1.14 0.66 -11.77
N CYS A 48 -0.01 0.13 -11.31
CA CYS A 48 1.32 0.43 -11.84
C CYS A 48 1.94 -0.74 -12.59
N GLY A 49 2.65 -0.44 -13.67
CA GLY A 49 3.41 -1.42 -14.42
C GLY A 49 3.95 -0.85 -15.72
N ASP A 50 4.23 -1.74 -16.67
CA ASP A 50 4.85 -1.42 -17.95
C ASP A 50 3.82 -1.26 -19.10
N SER A 51 4.18 -1.66 -20.33
CA SER A 51 3.29 -1.68 -21.49
C SER A 51 2.04 -2.53 -21.27
N ILE A 52 2.12 -3.61 -20.47
CA ILE A 52 0.98 -4.47 -20.17
C ILE A 52 -0.06 -3.68 -19.39
N THR A 53 0.38 -2.90 -18.39
CA THR A 53 -0.47 -2.00 -17.59
C THR A 53 -0.95 -0.79 -18.36
N ALA A 54 -0.14 -0.27 -19.29
CA ALA A 54 -0.59 0.79 -20.18
C ALA A 54 -1.78 0.37 -21.04
N GLY A 55 -1.88 -0.94 -21.32
CA GLY A 55 -2.94 -1.63 -22.04
C GLY A 55 -4.26 -1.77 -21.28
N GLY A 56 -4.97 -2.88 -21.51
CA GLY A 56 -6.40 -3.00 -21.24
C GLY A 56 -6.79 -3.54 -19.85
N TYR A 57 -5.93 -4.28 -19.14
CA TYR A 57 -6.38 -4.95 -17.91
C TYR A 57 -6.69 -3.96 -16.77
N SER A 58 -6.04 -2.79 -16.74
CA SER A 58 -6.36 -1.74 -15.78
C SER A 58 -7.81 -1.24 -15.92
N LEU A 59 -8.34 -1.23 -17.15
CA LEU A 59 -9.74 -0.89 -17.42
C LEU A 59 -10.69 -1.98 -16.91
N LEU A 60 -10.26 -3.24 -16.96
CA LEU A 60 -11.03 -4.36 -16.39
C LEU A 60 -11.09 -4.26 -14.86
N ILE A 61 -9.99 -3.86 -14.20
CA ILE A 61 -9.98 -3.58 -12.76
C ILE A 61 -10.96 -2.46 -12.42
N GLU A 62 -10.87 -1.32 -13.12
CA GLU A 62 -11.79 -0.19 -12.93
C GLU A 62 -13.26 -0.59 -13.13
N SER A 63 -13.54 -1.31 -14.22
CA SER A 63 -14.90 -1.76 -14.57
C SER A 63 -15.44 -2.73 -13.53
N TYR A 64 -14.63 -3.70 -13.11
CA TYR A 64 -15.02 -4.68 -12.08
C TYR A 64 -15.37 -3.99 -10.76
N LEU A 65 -14.50 -3.08 -10.30
CA LEU A 65 -14.72 -2.36 -9.03
C LEU A 65 -15.96 -1.46 -9.10
N SER A 66 -16.16 -0.77 -10.24
CA SER A 66 -17.34 0.08 -10.46
C SER A 66 -18.65 -0.71 -10.54
N MET A 67 -18.63 -1.91 -11.13
CA MET A 67 -19.83 -2.76 -11.28
C MET A 67 -20.19 -3.53 -10.01
N CYS A 68 -19.19 -4.07 -9.31
CA CYS A 68 -19.40 -4.93 -8.15
C CYS A 68 -19.58 -4.16 -6.84
N ASN A 69 -19.14 -2.90 -6.77
CA ASN A 69 -19.14 -2.11 -5.54
C ASN A 69 -19.93 -0.80 -5.71
N LYS A 70 -21.21 -0.90 -6.09
CA LYS A 70 -22.07 0.24 -6.47
C LYS A 70 -22.18 1.36 -5.43
N ASP A 71 -22.01 1.06 -4.15
CA ASP A 71 -22.11 2.03 -3.05
C ASP A 71 -20.75 2.59 -2.59
N VAL A 72 -19.67 2.21 -3.28
CA VAL A 72 -18.29 2.47 -2.92
C VAL A 72 -17.59 3.06 -4.15
N PRO A 73 -17.48 4.41 -4.26
CA PRO A 73 -16.73 5.02 -5.35
C PRO A 73 -15.23 4.78 -5.14
N VAL A 74 -14.73 3.65 -5.62
CA VAL A 74 -13.30 3.34 -5.66
C VAL A 74 -12.70 4.08 -6.85
N LYS A 75 -11.63 4.85 -6.62
CA LYS A 75 -10.94 5.54 -7.70
C LYS A 75 -9.75 4.71 -8.15
N THR A 76 -9.71 4.30 -9.41
CA THR A 76 -8.53 3.70 -10.02
C THR A 76 -7.73 4.74 -10.79
N VAL A 77 -6.40 4.72 -10.65
CA VAL A 77 -5.48 5.57 -11.42
C VAL A 77 -4.45 4.70 -12.12
N LYS A 78 -4.33 4.85 -13.43
CA LYS A 78 -3.43 4.05 -14.26
C LYS A 78 -2.03 4.67 -14.34
N PHE A 79 -1.01 3.90 -13.97
CA PHE A 79 0.40 4.22 -14.08
C PHE A 79 1.18 3.16 -14.88
N GLY A 80 0.67 2.84 -16.06
CA GLY A 80 1.38 1.99 -17.02
C GLY A 80 2.22 2.81 -18.00
N TRP A 81 3.49 2.45 -18.19
CA TRP A 81 4.37 3.11 -19.16
C TRP A 81 5.08 2.08 -20.05
N PRO A 82 4.93 2.15 -21.38
CA PRO A 82 5.61 1.23 -22.27
C PRO A 82 7.14 1.25 -22.09
N GLY A 83 7.73 0.07 -21.90
CA GLY A 83 9.17 -0.08 -21.72
C GLY A 83 9.70 0.26 -20.32
N ASP A 84 8.84 0.56 -19.33
CA ASP A 84 9.29 0.70 -17.94
C ASP A 84 9.75 -0.64 -17.36
N SER A 85 10.73 -0.59 -16.46
CA SER A 85 11.17 -1.67 -15.58
C SER A 85 10.95 -1.24 -14.12
N MET A 86 11.16 -2.15 -13.16
CA MET A 86 11.09 -1.78 -11.73
C MET A 86 12.13 -0.71 -11.36
N GLY A 87 13.31 -0.75 -12.01
CA GLY A 87 14.35 0.25 -11.81
C GLY A 87 13.96 1.64 -12.31
N SER A 88 13.34 1.73 -13.50
CA SER A 88 12.88 3.02 -14.04
C SER A 88 11.63 3.53 -13.34
N PHE A 89 10.77 2.63 -12.83
CA PHE A 89 9.62 2.97 -11.99
C PHE A 89 10.04 3.78 -10.76
N TRP A 90 11.04 3.30 -10.00
CA TRP A 90 11.52 4.04 -8.81
C TRP A 90 11.99 5.46 -9.17
N GLY A 91 12.83 5.59 -10.19
CA GLY A 91 13.38 6.88 -10.62
C GLY A 91 12.36 7.86 -11.20
N ARG A 92 11.30 7.36 -11.86
CA ARG A 92 10.29 8.20 -12.53
C ARG A 92 9.01 8.44 -11.75
N LYS A 93 8.65 7.51 -10.84
CA LYS A 93 7.31 7.47 -10.22
C LYS A 93 7.35 7.54 -8.70
N CYS A 94 8.43 7.06 -8.06
CA CYS A 94 8.62 7.20 -6.62
C CYS A 94 9.50 8.39 -6.25
N GLY A 95 10.52 8.70 -7.05
CA GLY A 95 11.42 9.86 -6.86
C GLY A 95 11.04 11.11 -7.65
N ALA A 96 10.18 10.98 -8.66
CA ALA A 96 9.49 12.07 -9.33
C ALA A 96 7.99 11.83 -9.15
N GLU A 97 7.23 12.91 -9.00
CA GLU A 97 5.94 13.03 -8.30
C GLU A 97 4.66 12.33 -8.83
N PRO A 98 4.53 11.64 -10.00
CA PRO A 98 3.21 11.28 -10.52
C PRO A 98 2.35 10.41 -9.60
N ILE A 99 2.93 9.45 -8.88
CA ILE A 99 2.15 8.51 -8.07
C ILE A 99 1.80 9.10 -6.71
N LEU A 100 2.72 9.86 -6.10
CA LEU A 100 2.50 10.46 -4.79
C LEU A 100 1.46 11.59 -4.86
N SER A 101 1.39 12.28 -6.00
CA SER A 101 0.38 13.32 -6.27
C SER A 101 -1.07 12.84 -6.20
N VAL A 102 -1.32 11.53 -6.34
CA VAL A 102 -2.68 10.96 -6.25
C VAL A 102 -2.98 10.31 -4.91
N HIS A 103 -2.04 10.31 -3.97
CA HIS A 103 -2.18 9.77 -2.62
C HIS A 103 -2.88 8.40 -2.58
N PRO A 104 -2.33 7.37 -3.24
CA PRO A 104 -2.97 6.06 -3.30
C PRO A 104 -3.02 5.40 -1.93
N SER A 105 -4.16 4.81 -1.58
CA SER A 105 -4.28 3.91 -0.42
C SER A 105 -3.85 2.49 -0.76
N ILE A 106 -3.95 2.11 -2.04
CA ILE A 106 -3.56 0.80 -2.57
C ILE A 106 -2.68 1.00 -3.80
N VAL A 107 -1.56 0.29 -3.85
CA VAL A 107 -0.65 0.27 -5.02
C VAL A 107 -0.50 -1.17 -5.49
N THR A 108 -0.80 -1.43 -6.75
CA THR A 108 -0.49 -2.71 -7.41
C THR A 108 0.74 -2.55 -8.28
N LEU A 109 1.65 -3.51 -8.25
CA LEU A 109 2.87 -3.51 -9.07
C LEU A 109 2.86 -4.72 -10.02
N CYS A 110 2.96 -4.47 -11.32
CA CYS A 110 3.11 -5.49 -12.34
C CYS A 110 4.31 -5.12 -13.24
N TYR A 111 5.50 -5.53 -12.82
CA TYR A 111 6.78 -5.30 -13.50
C TYR A 111 7.52 -6.62 -13.70
N GLY A 112 8.54 -6.64 -14.54
CA GLY A 112 9.39 -7.81 -14.79
C GLY A 112 9.61 -8.12 -16.27
N MET A 113 8.68 -7.74 -17.15
CA MET A 113 8.77 -8.09 -18.57
C MET A 113 9.98 -7.43 -19.23
N ASN A 114 10.22 -6.15 -18.94
CA ASN A 114 11.37 -5.41 -19.47
C ASN A 114 12.63 -5.59 -18.63
N ASP A 115 12.50 -6.00 -17.36
CA ASP A 115 13.61 -6.15 -16.41
C ASP A 115 14.60 -7.24 -16.83
N GLY A 116 14.11 -8.32 -17.47
CA GLY A 116 14.94 -9.38 -18.03
C GLY A 116 15.68 -8.99 -19.33
N GLY A 117 15.44 -7.79 -19.88
CA GLY A 117 16.08 -7.30 -21.09
C GLY A 117 15.86 -8.15 -22.35
N TYR A 118 14.89 -9.07 -22.31
CA TYR A 118 14.58 -10.02 -23.39
C TYR A 118 15.79 -10.83 -23.89
N LYS A 119 16.77 -11.08 -23.00
CA LYS A 119 17.95 -11.89 -23.32
C LYS A 119 17.67 -13.36 -23.05
N ALA A 120 18.26 -14.24 -23.85
CA ALA A 120 18.22 -15.67 -23.60
C ALA A 120 18.96 -15.99 -22.29
N LEU A 121 18.32 -16.75 -21.42
CA LEU A 121 18.97 -17.31 -20.24
C LEU A 121 20.10 -18.25 -20.70
N GLY A 122 21.33 -17.96 -20.27
CA GLY A 122 22.49 -18.85 -20.47
C GLY A 122 23.31 -18.65 -21.75
N LYS A 123 23.18 -17.52 -22.47
CA LYS A 123 24.06 -17.26 -23.63
C LYS A 123 25.35 -16.48 -23.30
N ASP A 124 25.48 -15.92 -22.09
CA ASP A 124 26.67 -15.17 -21.64
C ASP A 124 26.94 -15.32 -20.12
N THR A 125 26.73 -16.50 -19.54
CA THR A 125 27.24 -16.90 -18.21
C THR A 125 28.05 -18.17 -18.35
#